data_AF-A0A952RE87-F1
#
_entry.id   AF-A0A952RE87-F1
#
_cell.length_a   1.000
_cell.length_b   1.000
_cell.length_c   1.000
_cell.angle_alpha   90.00
_cell.angle_beta   90.00
_cell.angle_gamma   90.00
#
_symmetry.space_group_name_H-M   'P 1'
#
loop_
_entity.id
_entity.type
_entity.pdbx_description
1 polymer ?
#
loop_
_entity_poly.entity_id
_entity_poly.type
_entity_poly.pdbx_seq_one_letter_code
_entity_poly.pdbx_strand_id
1 'polypeptide(L)'
;MSARRSLLAGVFALLGAACTIMNGLKLDPSATEPTPGDDDDDDDVTRPDGSSKDGDPETPCTPKHVHPPPPAAAGGTDRELVFALQEMDSTPSDRRAGLDLDGRCSCHDDLPPTCTSKTGAVTCDPEDGTGLDNIAGTSFAALLSTTGGFNMISLANARIQNGQHGNVFRIEGYNGLDDDDDVKVTFHPSPGRGSGNVNFTQVQSWPIGPGVVATKAYVAKRQLVALFDSIQIFFLEDTFQPATLRHATLFGDIVDVGGDLRLPDVQVAGRANTTELVASIGQIETPLGTVCYAPTYESTGSSACNASDLPASPAEDGTAAACDSFSMAMRLKLIPATLGNSASIPTVFDRCNGAPKVVCN
;
A
#
# COMPACT_ATOMS: atom_id res chain seq x y z
N MET A 1 61.33 -3.10 0.47
CA MET A 1 60.52 -2.81 1.67
C MET A 1 60.39 -1.30 1.80
N SER A 2 59.29 -0.73 1.32
CA SER A 2 59.01 0.70 1.40
C SER A 2 57.51 0.87 1.63
N ALA A 3 57.17 1.46 2.77
CA ALA A 3 55.80 1.70 3.20
C ALA A 3 55.29 3.00 2.58
N ARG A 4 54.09 2.96 1.99
CA ARG A 4 53.30 4.16 1.71
C ARG A 4 51.95 4.02 2.42
N ARG A 5 51.82 4.77 3.52
CA ARG A 5 50.54 5.15 4.12
C ARG A 5 50.02 6.36 3.36
N SER A 6 48.82 6.26 2.79
CA SER A 6 48.10 7.42 2.26
C SER A 6 47.05 7.85 3.28
N LEU A 7 47.30 9.02 3.88
CA LEU A 7 46.29 9.86 4.51
C LEU A 7 45.35 10.39 3.42
N LEU A 8 44.04 10.33 3.66
CA LEU A 8 43.12 11.29 3.07
C LEU A 8 42.25 11.85 4.21
N ALA A 9 42.56 13.09 4.57
CA ALA A 9 41.73 13.95 5.39
C ALA A 9 40.65 14.55 4.47
N GLY A 10 39.38 14.30 4.81
CA GLY A 10 38.21 14.90 4.17
C GLY A 10 37.55 15.88 5.13
N VAL A 11 37.57 17.14 4.72
CA VAL A 11 37.00 18.35 5.34
C VAL A 11 35.58 18.15 5.91
N PHE A 12 35.43 18.36 7.23
CA PHE A 12 34.15 18.70 7.85
C PHE A 12 34.12 20.22 8.06
N ALA A 13 33.32 20.93 7.26
CA ALA A 13 33.00 22.33 7.48
C ALA A 13 31.51 22.43 7.86
N LEU A 14 31.28 23.10 8.99
CA LEU A 14 29.98 23.44 9.56
C LEU A 14 29.06 24.16 8.58
N LEU A 15 27.79 23.76 8.56
CA LEU A 15 26.67 24.68 8.38
C LEU A 15 25.69 24.46 9.53
N GLY A 16 25.58 25.48 10.37
CA GLY A 16 24.54 25.60 11.39
C GLY A 16 23.28 26.24 10.83
N ALA A 17 22.24 26.17 11.67
CA ALA A 17 20.94 26.82 11.58
C ALA A 17 19.90 26.25 10.60
N ALA A 18 19.03 25.39 11.13
CA ALA A 18 17.60 25.43 10.80
C ALA A 18 16.80 25.11 12.09
N CYS A 19 16.47 26.16 12.84
CA CYS A 19 15.40 26.12 13.83
C CYS A 19 14.04 26.14 13.12
N THR A 20 13.11 25.31 13.62
CA THR A 20 11.66 25.56 13.71
C THR A 20 10.92 26.04 12.46
N ILE A 21 10.33 25.09 11.71
CA ILE A 21 8.96 25.21 11.21
C ILE A 21 8.25 23.86 11.40
N MET A 22 7.91 23.54 12.65
CA MET A 22 6.82 22.59 12.95
C MET A 22 5.70 23.41 13.59
N ASN A 23 5.00 24.16 12.75
CA ASN A 23 3.70 24.74 13.07
C ASN A 23 2.92 24.79 11.76
N GLY A 24 1.89 23.94 11.66
CA GLY A 24 0.78 24.12 10.74
C GLY A 24 1.10 24.04 9.24
N LEU A 25 1.35 22.83 8.74
CA LEU A 25 0.81 22.51 7.41
C LEU A 25 -0.72 22.39 7.56
N LYS A 26 -1.41 23.52 7.51
CA LYS A 26 -2.80 23.53 7.04
C LYS A 26 -2.70 23.35 5.53
N LEU A 27 -3.10 22.18 5.03
CA LEU A 27 -3.42 22.02 3.63
C LEU A 27 -4.63 22.91 3.37
N ASP A 28 -4.42 24.03 2.67
CA ASP A 28 -5.47 24.93 2.21
C ASP A 28 -6.07 24.31 0.93
N PRO A 29 -7.31 23.80 0.93
CA PRO A 29 -7.91 23.20 -0.24
C PRO A 29 -8.57 24.32 -1.06
N SER A 30 -7.77 25.17 -1.69
CA SER A 30 -8.30 26.11 -2.67
C SER A 30 -7.22 26.54 -3.66
N ALA A 31 -6.95 25.65 -4.62
CA ALA A 31 -6.42 26.05 -5.91
C ALA A 31 -7.61 26.07 -6.87
N THR A 32 -8.29 27.21 -6.96
CA THR A 32 -9.21 27.51 -8.05
C THR A 32 -8.43 27.43 -9.35
N GLU A 33 -8.76 26.46 -10.20
CA GLU A 33 -8.27 26.44 -11.57
C GLU A 33 -8.72 27.72 -12.29
N PRO A 34 -7.86 28.33 -13.12
CA PRO A 34 -8.26 29.46 -13.95
C PRO A 34 -9.22 28.96 -15.05
N THR A 35 -10.43 29.51 -15.05
CA THR A 35 -11.43 29.35 -16.11
C THR A 35 -10.83 29.81 -17.46
N PRO A 36 -10.78 28.95 -18.49
CA PRO A 36 -10.58 29.39 -19.86
C PRO A 36 -11.84 30.12 -20.32
N GLY A 37 -11.64 31.33 -20.85
CA GLY A 37 -12.72 32.24 -21.25
C GLY A 37 -13.55 31.73 -22.42
N ASP A 38 -14.83 32.07 -22.32
CA ASP A 38 -15.73 32.62 -23.34
C ASP A 38 -15.28 32.45 -24.80
N ASP A 39 -15.91 31.51 -25.49
CA ASP A 39 -16.25 31.67 -26.89
C ASP A 39 -17.78 31.53 -27.02
N ASP A 40 -18.38 32.63 -27.45
CA ASP A 40 -19.76 32.76 -27.90
C ASP A 40 -20.05 31.79 -29.04
N ASP A 41 -21.17 31.05 -28.97
CA ASP A 41 -21.99 30.78 -30.14
C ASP A 41 -23.40 30.33 -29.70
N ASP A 42 -24.36 31.19 -30.05
CA ASP A 42 -25.80 30.96 -30.07
C ASP A 42 -26.15 29.72 -30.92
N ASP A 43 -27.05 28.86 -30.43
CA ASP A 43 -28.18 28.34 -31.22
C ASP A 43 -29.17 27.51 -30.36
N ASP A 44 -30.27 28.19 -30.04
CA ASP A 44 -31.66 27.72 -30.06
C ASP A 44 -31.94 26.20 -30.26
N VAL A 45 -32.30 25.51 -29.17
CA VAL A 45 -33.45 24.57 -29.18
C VAL A 45 -34.16 24.62 -27.83
N THR A 46 -35.31 25.28 -27.82
CA THR A 46 -36.32 25.21 -26.74
C THR A 46 -36.79 23.77 -26.52
N ARG A 47 -36.38 23.16 -25.40
CA ARG A 47 -36.89 21.85 -24.92
C ARG A 47 -37.75 22.07 -23.67
N PRO A 48 -38.94 21.44 -23.55
CA PRO A 48 -39.87 21.74 -22.46
C PRO A 48 -39.37 21.28 -21.10
N ASP A 49 -39.58 22.14 -20.12
CA ASP A 49 -39.24 22.02 -18.70
C ASP A 49 -40.01 20.86 -18.03
N GLY A 50 -39.45 19.65 -18.13
CA GLY A 50 -39.84 18.50 -17.33
C GLY A 50 -39.15 18.54 -15.97
N SER A 51 -39.73 19.28 -15.03
CA SER A 51 -39.30 19.30 -13.63
C SER A 51 -39.61 17.98 -12.92
N SER A 52 -38.68 17.01 -12.97
CA SER A 52 -38.65 15.93 -11.97
C SER A 52 -37.80 16.39 -10.79
N LYS A 53 -38.45 17.07 -9.83
CA LYS A 53 -37.93 17.26 -8.47
C LYS A 53 -38.22 16.02 -7.64
N ASP A 54 -37.64 14.89 -8.04
CA ASP A 54 -37.49 13.72 -7.18
C ASP A 54 -35.99 13.40 -7.19
N GLY A 55 -35.22 14.31 -6.58
CA GLY A 55 -33.87 13.97 -6.17
C GLY A 55 -34.02 12.92 -5.09
N ASP A 56 -33.69 11.67 -5.42
CA ASP A 56 -33.40 10.68 -4.39
C ASP A 56 -32.46 11.37 -3.40
N PRO A 57 -32.72 11.28 -2.08
CA PRO A 57 -31.75 11.78 -1.12
C PRO A 57 -30.44 11.05 -1.41
N GLU A 58 -29.44 11.79 -1.92
CA GLU A 58 -28.10 11.27 -2.11
C GLU A 58 -27.73 10.57 -0.81
N THR A 59 -27.63 9.25 -0.87
CA THR A 59 -27.34 8.45 0.32
C THR A 59 -25.94 8.87 0.74
N PRO A 60 -25.76 9.52 1.91
CA PRO A 60 -24.71 10.53 2.09
C PRO A 60 -23.29 10.03 1.91
N CYS A 61 -23.08 8.71 1.99
CA CYS A 61 -21.89 8.06 1.49
C CYS A 61 -22.31 6.64 1.04
N THR A 62 -22.21 6.35 -0.25
CA THR A 62 -22.12 4.95 -0.68
C THR A 62 -20.64 4.62 -0.70
N PRO A 63 -20.16 3.62 0.07
CA PRO A 63 -18.76 3.19 0.03
C PRO A 63 -18.30 2.97 -1.42
N LYS A 64 -17.52 3.91 -1.98
CA LYS A 64 -17.17 3.90 -3.42
C LYS A 64 -16.01 2.95 -3.72
N HIS A 65 -15.30 2.49 -2.69
CA HIS A 65 -14.14 1.62 -2.82
C HIS A 65 -14.33 0.24 -2.21
N VAL A 66 -15.57 -0.25 -2.19
CA VAL A 66 -15.82 -1.65 -1.88
C VAL A 66 -15.67 -2.44 -3.19
N HIS A 67 -14.78 -3.42 -3.18
CA HIS A 67 -14.66 -4.38 -4.27
C HIS A 67 -16.03 -5.04 -4.56
N PRO A 68 -16.32 -5.46 -5.80
CA PRO A 68 -17.62 -6.04 -6.14
C PRO A 68 -17.92 -7.24 -5.23
N PRO A 69 -19.18 -7.49 -4.85
CA PRO A 69 -19.52 -8.67 -4.06
C PRO A 69 -19.20 -9.96 -4.84
N PRO A 70 -19.01 -11.09 -4.15
CA PRO A 70 -18.87 -12.38 -4.83
C PRO A 70 -20.04 -12.65 -5.77
N PRO A 71 -19.79 -13.14 -7.00
CA PRO A 71 -20.86 -13.51 -7.91
C PRO A 71 -21.50 -14.83 -7.48
N ALA A 72 -22.47 -15.30 -8.27
CA ALA A 72 -22.94 -16.68 -8.17
C ALA A 72 -21.99 -17.64 -8.88
N ALA A 73 -21.93 -18.89 -8.42
CA ALA A 73 -21.16 -19.95 -9.07
C ALA A 73 -21.42 -20.05 -10.57
N ALA A 74 -20.33 -20.05 -11.33
CA ALA A 74 -20.32 -20.29 -12.76
C ALA A 74 -19.42 -21.49 -13.09
N GLY A 75 -19.85 -22.34 -14.03
CA GLY A 75 -19.03 -23.45 -14.50
C GLY A 75 -17.85 -22.96 -15.36
N GLY A 76 -16.87 -23.82 -15.64
CA GLY A 76 -15.77 -23.49 -16.57
C GLY A 76 -14.63 -24.49 -16.52
N THR A 77 -13.44 -24.06 -16.94
CA THR A 77 -12.23 -24.89 -16.93
C THR A 77 -11.32 -24.47 -15.79
N ASP A 78 -10.85 -25.40 -14.97
CA ASP A 78 -9.84 -25.10 -13.94
C ASP A 78 -8.52 -24.64 -14.58
N ARG A 79 -8.07 -23.43 -14.21
CA ARG A 79 -6.82 -22.82 -14.67
C ARG A 79 -5.99 -22.38 -13.48
N GLU A 80 -4.68 -22.56 -13.62
CA GLU A 80 -3.69 -22.00 -12.72
C GLU A 80 -3.05 -20.76 -13.36
N LEU A 81 -3.01 -19.66 -12.62
CA LEU A 81 -2.29 -18.45 -13.00
C LEU A 81 -1.22 -18.15 -11.95
N VAL A 82 -0.01 -17.83 -12.40
CA VAL A 82 1.10 -17.49 -11.52
C VAL A 82 1.72 -16.18 -11.97
N PHE A 83 1.88 -15.26 -11.01
CA PHE A 83 2.42 -13.93 -11.26
C PHE A 83 3.53 -13.61 -10.27
N ALA A 84 4.56 -12.90 -10.74
CA ALA A 84 5.61 -12.36 -9.88
C ALA A 84 5.54 -10.82 -9.86
N LEU A 85 5.91 -10.25 -8.72
CA LEU A 85 6.03 -8.81 -8.54
C LEU A 85 7.12 -8.23 -9.46
N GLN A 86 6.75 -7.19 -10.22
CA GLN A 86 7.66 -6.41 -11.05
C GLN A 86 7.99 -5.05 -10.44
N GLU A 87 6.99 -4.40 -9.85
CA GLU A 87 7.11 -3.03 -9.36
C GLU A 87 6.07 -2.77 -8.28
N MET A 88 6.41 -1.91 -7.33
CA MET A 88 5.50 -1.36 -6.32
C MET A 88 5.37 0.15 -6.51
N ASP A 89 4.18 0.66 -6.24
CA ASP A 89 3.87 2.08 -6.22
C ASP A 89 3.02 2.41 -4.97
N SER A 90 3.50 3.36 -4.15
CA SER A 90 2.82 3.81 -2.93
C SER A 90 1.92 5.03 -3.14
N THR A 91 2.00 5.65 -4.32
CA THR A 91 1.26 6.85 -4.69
C THR A 91 0.56 6.61 -6.01
N PRO A 92 -0.39 5.67 -6.08
CA PRO A 92 -1.15 5.54 -7.31
C PRO A 92 -1.87 6.88 -7.50
N SER A 93 -1.62 7.49 -8.66
CA SER A 93 -2.06 8.86 -8.96
C SER A 93 -3.59 8.99 -9.04
N ASP A 94 -4.30 7.86 -9.03
CA ASP A 94 -5.73 7.79 -8.81
C ASP A 94 -6.04 7.64 -7.31
N ARG A 95 -6.94 8.51 -6.81
CA ARG A 95 -7.50 8.44 -5.44
C ARG A 95 -8.16 7.09 -5.08
N ARG A 96 -8.22 6.15 -6.03
CA ARG A 96 -8.66 4.76 -5.85
C ARG A 96 -7.65 3.91 -5.08
N ALA A 97 -6.47 4.45 -4.76
CA ALA A 97 -5.50 3.87 -3.81
C ALA A 97 -6.16 3.47 -2.49
N GLY A 98 -7.15 4.24 -2.06
CA GLY A 98 -7.90 3.95 -0.86
C GLY A 98 -8.89 2.82 -1.07
N LEU A 99 -8.82 1.77 -0.26
CA LEU A 99 -9.97 0.91 -0.02
C LEU A 99 -10.60 1.36 1.27
N ASP A 100 -11.91 1.60 1.31
CA ASP A 100 -12.65 1.86 2.56
C ASP A 100 -12.44 0.67 3.52
N LEU A 101 -11.40 0.77 4.35
CA LEU A 101 -10.89 -0.34 5.14
C LEU A 101 -11.69 -0.55 6.42
N ASP A 102 -12.43 0.45 6.87
CA ASP A 102 -13.35 0.34 8.00
C ASP A 102 -14.77 -0.05 7.55
N GLY A 103 -15.07 0.07 6.25
CA GLY A 103 -16.35 -0.31 5.66
C GLY A 103 -17.48 0.58 6.16
N ARG A 104 -17.16 1.79 6.61
CA ARG A 104 -18.09 2.72 7.23
C ARG A 104 -18.08 4.02 6.44
N CYS A 105 -19.08 4.81 6.76
CA CYS A 105 -19.10 6.20 6.38
C CYS A 105 -18.86 6.96 7.68
N SER A 106 -17.65 7.43 7.91
CA SER A 106 -17.31 8.17 9.12
C SER A 106 -17.70 9.66 8.95
N CYS A 107 -18.03 10.31 10.07
CA CYS A 107 -18.22 11.77 10.16
C CYS A 107 -19.41 12.41 9.43
N HIS A 108 -20.53 11.69 9.31
CA HIS A 108 -21.83 12.37 9.25
C HIS A 108 -22.24 12.85 10.65
N ASP A 109 -23.12 13.84 10.74
CA ASP A 109 -23.63 14.37 12.04
C ASP A 109 -24.14 13.26 12.98
N ASP A 110 -24.54 12.13 12.41
CA ASP A 110 -25.08 10.95 13.12
C ASP A 110 -24.09 9.79 13.31
N LEU A 111 -22.85 9.86 12.79
CA LEU A 111 -21.90 8.75 12.77
C LEU A 111 -20.59 9.09 13.50
N PRO A 112 -20.17 8.26 14.48
CA PRO A 112 -18.92 8.49 15.20
C PRO A 112 -17.70 8.31 14.29
N PRO A 113 -16.54 8.91 14.63
CA PRO A 113 -15.29 8.64 13.93
C PRO A 113 -14.89 7.16 14.06
N THR A 114 -14.05 6.69 13.15
CA THR A 114 -13.61 5.29 13.13
C THR A 114 -12.81 4.90 14.37
N CYS A 115 -11.96 5.80 14.87
CA CYS A 115 -11.20 5.61 16.10
C CYS A 115 -10.86 6.96 16.75
N THR A 116 -10.27 6.90 17.94
CA THR A 116 -9.81 8.07 18.68
C THR A 116 -8.35 8.36 18.32
N SER A 117 -8.11 9.43 17.56
CA SER A 117 -6.75 9.93 17.30
C SER A 117 -6.18 10.66 18.53
N LYS A 118 -4.87 10.52 18.76
CA LYS A 118 -4.15 11.24 19.83
C LYS A 118 -4.19 12.75 19.69
N THR A 119 -4.23 13.23 18.46
CA THR A 119 -4.23 14.66 18.17
C THR A 119 -5.63 15.26 18.22
N GLY A 120 -6.66 14.43 18.45
CA GLY A 120 -8.05 14.82 18.27
C GLY A 120 -8.41 15.10 16.81
N ALA A 121 -7.52 14.76 15.86
CA ALA A 121 -7.85 14.81 14.44
C ALA A 121 -9.02 13.86 14.18
N VAL A 122 -10.02 14.38 13.47
CA VAL A 122 -11.17 13.57 13.10
C VAL A 122 -10.76 12.68 11.92
N THR A 123 -10.80 11.38 12.14
CA THR A 123 -10.59 10.38 11.09
C THR A 123 -11.92 10.20 10.37
N CYS A 124 -12.07 10.95 9.28
CA CYS A 124 -13.25 10.96 8.43
C CYS A 124 -12.93 10.52 7.00
N ASP A 125 -13.85 9.75 6.43
CA ASP A 125 -13.89 9.54 5.00
C ASP A 125 -14.25 10.88 4.33
N PRO A 126 -13.49 11.30 3.30
CA PRO A 126 -13.87 12.46 2.53
C PRO A 126 -15.20 12.22 1.81
N GLU A 127 -15.97 13.30 1.57
CA GLU A 127 -17.29 13.23 0.92
C GLU A 127 -17.26 12.59 -0.48
N ASP A 128 -16.10 12.62 -1.15
CA ASP A 128 -15.93 11.94 -2.43
C ASP A 128 -15.93 10.41 -2.31
N GLY A 129 -15.92 9.89 -1.07
CA GLY A 129 -16.01 8.47 -0.74
C GLY A 129 -14.69 7.74 -0.90
N THR A 130 -13.55 8.45 -0.97
CA THR A 130 -12.21 7.85 -1.12
C THR A 130 -11.70 7.15 0.13
N GLY A 131 -12.49 7.20 1.19
CA GLY A 131 -12.18 6.75 2.53
C GLY A 131 -10.97 7.45 3.14
N LEU A 132 -10.64 7.09 4.38
CA LEU A 132 -9.44 7.55 5.12
C LEU A 132 -8.11 7.14 4.49
N ASP A 133 -8.16 6.51 3.34
CA ASP A 133 -7.32 5.36 3.07
C ASP A 133 -6.03 5.76 2.34
N ASN A 134 -4.91 5.29 2.90
CA ASN A 134 -3.53 5.58 2.52
C ASN A 134 -2.89 6.81 3.20
N ILE A 135 -3.30 7.13 4.43
CA ILE A 135 -2.52 8.04 5.30
C ILE A 135 -1.09 7.53 5.48
N ALA A 136 -0.88 6.20 5.43
CA ALA A 136 0.45 5.62 5.31
C ALA A 136 1.21 6.27 4.14
N GLY A 137 0.74 6.19 2.90
CA GLY A 137 1.47 6.68 1.73
C GLY A 137 1.99 8.12 1.88
N THR A 138 1.18 9.03 2.42
CA THR A 138 1.56 10.45 2.61
C THR A 138 2.46 10.66 3.83
N SER A 139 2.10 10.11 4.99
CA SER A 139 2.86 10.25 6.24
C SER A 139 4.19 9.48 6.22
N PHE A 140 4.21 8.35 5.53
CA PHE A 140 5.36 7.48 5.36
C PHE A 140 6.37 8.08 4.37
N ALA A 141 5.91 8.69 3.28
CA ALA A 141 6.80 9.44 2.40
C ALA A 141 7.52 10.59 3.16
N ALA A 142 6.80 11.26 4.09
CA ALA A 142 7.40 12.25 4.98
C ALA A 142 8.39 11.63 5.98
N LEU A 143 8.06 10.47 6.56
CA LEU A 143 8.95 9.73 7.48
C LEU A 143 10.31 9.41 6.83
N LEU A 144 10.29 8.98 5.57
CA LEU A 144 11.49 8.53 4.85
C LEU A 144 12.31 9.66 4.25
N SER A 145 11.65 10.73 3.78
CA SER A 145 12.37 11.91 3.30
C SER A 145 13.24 12.56 4.39
N THR A 146 12.80 12.47 5.66
CA THR A 146 13.50 13.07 6.81
C THR A 146 14.58 12.18 7.45
N THR A 147 14.58 10.87 7.20
CA THR A 147 15.52 9.90 7.82
C THR A 147 16.66 9.45 6.88
N GLY A 148 17.01 10.27 5.88
CA GLY A 148 18.18 10.01 5.03
C GLY A 148 18.00 10.34 3.55
N GLY A 149 16.83 10.85 3.15
CA GLY A 149 16.58 11.26 1.77
C GLY A 149 16.43 10.10 0.78
N PHE A 150 16.13 8.90 1.27
CA PHE A 150 15.90 7.72 0.43
C PHE A 150 14.40 7.46 0.26
N ASN A 151 13.99 7.14 -0.96
CA ASN A 151 12.64 6.65 -1.26
C ASN A 151 12.64 5.12 -1.14
N MET A 152 11.92 4.57 -0.15
CA MET A 152 11.86 3.12 0.07
C MET A 152 11.26 2.37 -1.11
N ILE A 153 10.25 2.93 -1.77
CA ILE A 153 9.67 2.31 -2.97
C ILE A 153 10.70 2.25 -4.09
N SER A 154 11.48 3.31 -4.29
CA SER A 154 12.58 3.28 -5.27
C SER A 154 13.64 2.24 -4.91
N LEU A 155 14.00 2.09 -3.63
CA LEU A 155 14.95 1.08 -3.18
C LEU A 155 14.40 -0.35 -3.33
N ALA A 156 13.13 -0.56 -2.98
CA ALA A 156 12.44 -1.83 -3.12
C ALA A 156 12.33 -2.22 -4.60
N ASN A 157 11.91 -1.29 -5.45
CA ASN A 157 11.87 -1.48 -6.90
C ASN A 157 13.26 -1.79 -7.44
N ALA A 158 14.32 -1.09 -7.03
CA ALA A 158 15.68 -1.42 -7.45
C ALA A 158 16.06 -2.88 -7.12
N ARG A 159 15.67 -3.39 -5.96
CA ARG A 159 15.90 -4.81 -5.58
C ARG A 159 15.04 -5.79 -6.38
N ILE A 160 13.77 -5.46 -6.63
CA ILE A 160 12.89 -6.27 -7.48
C ILE A 160 13.47 -6.35 -8.90
N GLN A 161 13.92 -5.23 -9.46
CA GLN A 161 14.53 -5.15 -10.79
C GLN A 161 15.85 -5.96 -10.87
N ASN A 162 16.60 -6.02 -9.77
CA ASN A 162 17.83 -6.82 -9.63
C ASN A 162 17.57 -8.30 -9.27
N GLY A 163 16.31 -8.72 -9.15
CA GLY A 163 15.94 -10.10 -8.83
C GLY A 163 16.24 -10.52 -7.40
N GLN A 164 16.51 -9.57 -6.51
CA GLN A 164 16.89 -9.83 -5.12
C GLN A 164 15.70 -10.00 -4.19
N HIS A 165 14.52 -9.60 -4.65
CA HIS A 165 13.31 -9.68 -3.85
C HIS A 165 12.11 -9.88 -4.76
N GLY A 166 11.07 -10.54 -4.26
CA GLY A 166 9.81 -10.66 -4.97
C GLY A 166 8.71 -11.20 -4.10
N ASN A 167 7.50 -11.09 -4.63
CA ASN A 167 6.34 -11.80 -4.14
C ASN A 167 5.73 -12.54 -5.33
N VAL A 168 5.25 -13.76 -5.10
CA VAL A 168 4.63 -14.60 -6.12
C VAL A 168 3.18 -14.85 -5.73
N PHE A 169 2.28 -14.55 -6.65
CA PHE A 169 0.85 -14.75 -6.51
C PHE A 169 0.47 -15.99 -7.31
N ARG A 170 -0.26 -16.90 -6.68
CA ARG A 170 -0.77 -18.11 -7.33
C ARG A 170 -2.29 -18.11 -7.22
N ILE A 171 -2.96 -18.24 -8.35
CA ILE A 171 -4.42 -18.37 -8.45
C ILE A 171 -4.69 -19.78 -8.97
N GLU A 172 -5.42 -20.58 -8.19
CA GLU A 172 -5.84 -21.94 -8.53
C GLU A 172 -7.38 -21.97 -8.61
N GLY A 173 -7.94 -22.87 -9.42
CA GLY A 173 -9.40 -23.05 -9.49
C GLY A 173 -10.11 -22.13 -10.48
N TYR A 174 -9.42 -21.15 -11.10
CA TYR A 174 -10.09 -20.14 -11.92
C TYR A 174 -10.72 -20.74 -13.18
N ASN A 175 -12.03 -20.61 -13.31
CA ASN A 175 -12.85 -21.21 -14.35
C ASN A 175 -12.65 -20.59 -15.76
N GLY A 176 -11.96 -19.45 -15.84
CA GLY A 176 -11.64 -18.70 -17.07
C GLY A 176 -12.74 -17.78 -17.59
N LEU A 177 -13.84 -17.62 -16.86
CA LEU A 177 -14.96 -16.75 -17.17
C LEU A 177 -14.89 -15.41 -16.42
N ASP A 178 -15.76 -14.48 -16.77
CA ASP A 178 -15.79 -13.15 -16.15
C ASP A 178 -16.18 -13.19 -14.68
N ASP A 179 -16.98 -14.18 -14.29
CA ASP A 179 -17.42 -14.40 -12.92
C ASP A 179 -17.02 -15.82 -12.46
N ASP A 180 -16.45 -15.89 -11.27
CA ASP A 180 -16.07 -17.12 -10.58
C ASP A 180 -16.19 -16.89 -9.07
N ASP A 181 -17.04 -17.63 -8.38
CA ASP A 181 -17.35 -17.37 -6.98
C ASP A 181 -16.35 -18.00 -6.00
N ASP A 182 -15.49 -18.90 -6.48
CA ASP A 182 -14.52 -19.62 -5.66
C ASP A 182 -13.21 -19.86 -6.41
N VAL A 183 -12.23 -19.00 -6.14
CA VAL A 183 -10.83 -19.24 -6.54
C VAL A 183 -9.95 -19.29 -5.31
N LYS A 184 -8.87 -20.06 -5.39
CA LYS A 184 -7.88 -20.10 -4.33
C LYS A 184 -6.70 -19.21 -4.70
N VAL A 185 -6.50 -18.15 -3.92
CA VAL A 185 -5.34 -17.26 -4.06
C VAL A 185 -4.33 -17.54 -2.95
N THR A 186 -3.07 -17.74 -3.33
CA THR A 186 -1.95 -17.91 -2.39
C THR A 186 -0.89 -16.83 -2.65
N PHE A 187 -0.49 -16.14 -1.59
CA PHE A 187 0.60 -15.17 -1.57
C PHE A 187 1.87 -15.85 -1.06
N HIS A 188 2.89 -15.96 -1.91
CA HIS A 188 4.19 -16.54 -1.56
C HIS A 188 5.26 -15.44 -1.45
N PRO A 189 5.93 -15.29 -0.30
CA PRO A 189 7.16 -14.50 -0.26
C PRO A 189 8.22 -15.19 -1.11
N SER A 190 9.05 -14.41 -1.81
CA SER A 190 10.18 -14.92 -2.59
C SER A 190 11.48 -14.26 -2.13
N PRO A 191 12.55 -15.04 -1.90
CA PRO A 191 13.89 -14.47 -1.66
C PRO A 191 14.52 -13.90 -2.94
N GLY A 192 13.77 -13.84 -4.04
CA GLY A 192 14.28 -13.45 -5.34
C GLY A 192 15.06 -14.56 -6.04
N ARG A 193 15.47 -14.29 -7.27
CA ARG A 193 16.23 -15.19 -8.16
C ARG A 193 17.74 -15.05 -8.01
N GLY A 194 18.20 -14.23 -7.05
CA GLY A 194 19.60 -13.88 -6.85
C GLY A 194 20.01 -12.63 -7.63
N SER A 195 21.30 -12.28 -7.59
CA SER A 195 21.81 -11.08 -8.26
C SER A 195 21.84 -11.24 -9.79
N GLY A 196 21.02 -10.47 -10.49
CA GLY A 196 21.04 -10.36 -11.95
C GLY A 196 19.80 -9.66 -12.46
N ASN A 197 19.94 -8.82 -13.49
CA ASN A 197 18.79 -8.10 -14.07
C ASN A 197 17.68 -9.09 -14.45
N VAL A 198 16.48 -8.87 -13.89
CA VAL A 198 15.31 -9.69 -14.22
C VAL A 198 14.88 -9.35 -15.64
N ASN A 199 14.61 -10.37 -16.45
CA ASN A 199 14.05 -10.16 -17.77
C ASN A 199 12.52 -10.28 -17.68
N PHE A 200 11.87 -9.14 -17.40
CA PHE A 200 10.41 -9.06 -17.28
C PHE A 200 9.65 -9.33 -18.58
N THR A 201 10.33 -9.49 -19.73
CA THR A 201 9.68 -9.87 -21.00
C THR A 201 9.51 -11.38 -21.15
N GLN A 202 10.11 -12.17 -20.26
CA GLN A 202 10.06 -13.62 -20.27
C GLN A 202 9.35 -14.15 -19.03
N VAL A 203 8.58 -15.22 -19.20
CA VAL A 203 8.06 -15.99 -18.07
C VAL A 203 9.24 -16.67 -17.38
N GLN A 204 9.39 -16.41 -16.08
CA GLN A 204 10.53 -16.91 -15.30
C GLN A 204 10.05 -17.64 -14.05
N SER A 205 10.84 -18.62 -13.62
CA SER A 205 10.60 -19.35 -12.39
C SER A 205 11.17 -18.60 -11.19
N TRP A 206 10.36 -18.47 -10.14
CA TRP A 206 10.71 -17.78 -8.89
C TRP A 206 10.70 -18.74 -7.71
N PRO A 207 11.78 -18.82 -6.92
CA PRO A 207 11.77 -19.62 -5.69
C PRO A 207 10.75 -19.04 -4.72
N ILE A 208 10.05 -19.90 -3.99
CA ILE A 208 8.96 -19.50 -3.11
C ILE A 208 9.17 -19.99 -1.68
N GLY A 209 8.85 -19.14 -0.71
CA GLY A 209 8.67 -19.53 0.68
C GLY A 209 7.28 -20.13 0.94
N PRO A 210 7.00 -20.45 2.22
CA PRO A 210 5.65 -20.85 2.65
C PRO A 210 4.64 -19.77 2.27
N GLY A 211 3.58 -20.17 1.57
CA GLY A 211 2.53 -19.25 1.13
C GLY A 211 1.46 -19.03 2.17
N VAL A 212 0.82 -17.87 2.13
CA VAL A 212 -0.40 -17.56 2.87
C VAL A 212 -1.58 -17.65 1.92
N VAL A 213 -2.59 -18.44 2.29
CA VAL A 213 -3.80 -18.62 1.48
C VAL A 213 -4.82 -17.57 1.89
N ALA A 214 -5.49 -16.97 0.91
CA ALA A 214 -6.62 -16.06 1.14
C ALA A 214 -7.73 -16.80 1.90
N THR A 215 -8.37 -16.13 2.86
CA THR A 215 -9.53 -16.68 3.57
C THR A 215 -10.76 -16.74 2.67
N LYS A 216 -10.80 -15.87 1.65
CA LYS A 216 -11.81 -15.85 0.60
C LYS A 216 -11.23 -15.23 -0.66
N ALA A 217 -11.48 -15.82 -1.82
CA ALA A 217 -11.18 -15.17 -3.09
C ALA A 217 -12.17 -15.59 -4.18
N TYR A 218 -12.40 -14.68 -5.12
CA TYR A 218 -13.36 -14.82 -6.23
C TYR A 218 -12.97 -13.88 -7.37
N VAL A 219 -13.58 -14.04 -8.52
CA VAL A 219 -13.49 -13.14 -9.68
C VAL A 219 -14.88 -12.62 -9.98
N ALA A 220 -15.07 -11.30 -10.04
CA ALA A 220 -16.34 -10.69 -10.42
C ALA A 220 -16.11 -9.68 -11.55
N LYS A 221 -16.77 -9.84 -12.70
CA LYS A 221 -16.57 -8.99 -13.88
C LYS A 221 -15.10 -8.84 -14.28
N ARG A 222 -14.36 -9.96 -14.25
CA ARG A 222 -12.90 -10.06 -14.44
C ARG A 222 -12.05 -9.37 -13.40
N GLN A 223 -12.61 -8.90 -12.31
CA GLN A 223 -11.83 -8.38 -11.20
C GLN A 223 -11.59 -9.49 -10.19
N LEU A 224 -10.32 -9.85 -10.00
CA LEU A 224 -9.90 -10.72 -8.90
C LEU A 224 -10.08 -9.97 -7.59
N VAL A 225 -10.64 -10.63 -6.58
CA VAL A 225 -10.69 -10.18 -5.20
C VAL A 225 -10.18 -11.30 -4.31
N ALA A 226 -9.25 -11.01 -3.40
CA ALA A 226 -8.73 -11.95 -2.43
C ALA A 226 -8.55 -11.28 -1.06
N LEU A 227 -9.15 -11.86 -0.03
CA LEU A 227 -9.13 -11.39 1.34
C LEU A 227 -8.18 -12.25 2.17
N PHE A 228 -7.35 -11.63 3.00
CA PHE A 228 -6.38 -12.28 3.87
C PHE A 228 -6.53 -11.76 5.29
N ASP A 229 -6.44 -12.65 6.28
CA ASP A 229 -6.36 -12.22 7.69
C ASP A 229 -5.09 -11.39 7.93
N SER A 230 -3.97 -11.83 7.32
CA SER A 230 -2.72 -11.07 7.32
C SER A 230 -1.81 -11.51 6.19
N ILE A 231 -1.05 -10.58 5.62
CA ILE A 231 0.07 -10.86 4.73
C ILE A 231 1.30 -10.09 5.21
N GLN A 232 2.48 -10.67 4.99
CA GLN A 232 3.74 -10.00 5.27
C GLN A 232 4.19 -9.25 4.02
N ILE A 233 4.41 -7.96 4.15
CA ILE A 233 4.97 -7.13 3.10
C ILE A 233 6.44 -6.93 3.39
N PHE A 234 7.24 -7.56 2.54
CA PHE A 234 8.68 -7.39 2.55
C PHE A 234 9.01 -6.21 1.66
N PHE A 235 9.38 -5.08 2.27
CA PHE A 235 9.82 -3.91 1.50
C PHE A 235 11.24 -4.11 0.97
N LEU A 236 12.12 -4.76 1.75
CA LEU A 236 13.52 -4.96 1.42
C LEU A 236 14.00 -6.33 1.92
N GLU A 237 14.97 -6.93 1.23
CA GLU A 237 15.65 -8.17 1.66
C GLU A 237 16.33 -8.01 3.04
N ASP A 238 16.70 -6.77 3.39
CA ASP A 238 17.31 -6.39 4.67
C ASP A 238 16.31 -5.81 5.70
N THR A 239 15.00 -5.74 5.40
CA THR A 239 14.01 -5.46 6.44
C THR A 239 13.68 -6.77 7.14
N PHE A 240 14.43 -7.04 8.20
CA PHE A 240 14.40 -8.32 8.88
C PHE A 240 13.07 -8.57 9.61
N GLN A 241 12.29 -7.54 9.93
CA GLN A 241 10.90 -7.69 10.37
C GLN A 241 9.99 -7.15 9.27
N PRO A 242 9.28 -8.02 8.50
CA PRO A 242 8.31 -7.52 7.54
C PRO A 242 7.17 -6.81 8.28
N ALA A 243 6.65 -5.74 7.70
CA ALA A 243 5.40 -5.19 8.19
C ALA A 243 4.27 -6.17 7.85
N THR A 244 3.36 -6.36 8.80
CA THR A 244 2.18 -7.17 8.57
C THR A 244 1.03 -6.26 8.15
N LEU A 245 0.48 -6.54 6.98
CA LEU A 245 -0.78 -5.94 6.55
C LEU A 245 -1.91 -6.88 6.99
N ARG A 246 -2.69 -6.44 7.96
CA ARG A 246 -3.82 -7.18 8.56
C ARG A 246 -5.10 -6.87 7.79
N HIS A 247 -6.01 -7.85 7.73
CA HIS A 247 -7.26 -7.75 6.98
C HIS A 247 -7.01 -7.22 5.57
N ALA A 248 -6.00 -7.81 4.93
CA ALA A 248 -5.52 -7.32 3.65
C ALA A 248 -6.47 -7.77 2.55
N THR A 249 -6.80 -6.83 1.68
CA THR A 249 -7.56 -7.08 0.46
C THR A 249 -6.63 -6.86 -0.72
N LEU A 250 -6.57 -7.86 -1.59
CA LEU A 250 -5.95 -7.79 -2.88
C LEU A 250 -7.04 -7.74 -3.94
N PHE A 251 -6.97 -6.79 -4.87
CA PHE A 251 -7.89 -6.74 -5.99
C PHE A 251 -7.25 -6.18 -7.25
N GLY A 252 -7.69 -6.64 -8.42
CA GLY A 252 -7.14 -6.19 -9.69
C GLY A 252 -7.80 -6.85 -10.88
N ASP A 253 -7.63 -6.27 -12.06
CA ASP A 253 -8.33 -6.71 -13.26
C ASP A 253 -7.54 -7.80 -14.01
N ILE A 254 -8.21 -8.92 -14.25
CA ILE A 254 -7.73 -10.00 -15.12
C ILE A 254 -7.99 -9.58 -16.57
N VAL A 255 -6.93 -9.36 -17.34
CA VAL A 255 -7.01 -8.95 -18.74
C VAL A 255 -6.58 -10.09 -19.66
N ASP A 256 -7.27 -10.24 -20.78
CA ASP A 256 -6.90 -11.19 -21.83
C ASP A 256 -6.06 -10.47 -22.90
N VAL A 257 -4.81 -10.89 -23.06
CA VAL A 257 -3.88 -10.34 -24.05
C VAL A 257 -3.54 -11.42 -25.07
N GLY A 258 -4.44 -11.62 -26.04
CA GLY A 258 -4.22 -12.57 -27.14
C GLY A 258 -4.34 -14.03 -26.72
N GLY A 259 -5.20 -14.35 -25.75
CA GLY A 259 -5.40 -15.66 -25.15
C GLY A 259 -4.61 -15.85 -23.84
N ASP A 260 -3.66 -14.97 -23.55
CA ASP A 260 -2.88 -15.00 -22.31
C ASP A 260 -3.55 -14.13 -21.25
N LEU A 261 -4.03 -14.75 -20.19
CA LEU A 261 -4.58 -14.06 -19.02
C LEU A 261 -3.46 -13.41 -18.21
N ARG A 262 -3.63 -12.12 -17.90
CA ARG A 262 -2.68 -11.31 -17.15
C ARG A 262 -3.38 -10.58 -16.03
N LEU A 263 -2.59 -10.25 -15.00
CA LEU A 263 -3.03 -9.42 -13.88
C LEU A 263 -2.01 -8.28 -13.71
N PRO A 264 -1.96 -7.34 -14.68
CA PRO A 264 -0.84 -6.41 -14.82
C PRO A 264 -0.74 -5.43 -13.66
N ASP A 265 -1.89 -5.08 -13.08
CA ASP A 265 -2.03 -4.10 -12.01
C ASP A 265 -2.95 -4.66 -10.95
N VAL A 266 -2.43 -4.69 -9.73
CA VAL A 266 -3.13 -5.16 -8.55
C VAL A 266 -2.97 -4.10 -7.48
N GLN A 267 -4.02 -3.87 -6.72
CA GLN A 267 -3.94 -3.10 -5.51
C GLN A 267 -4.02 -4.03 -4.32
N VAL A 268 -3.17 -3.77 -3.33
CA VAL A 268 -3.26 -4.41 -2.03
C VAL A 268 -3.41 -3.33 -0.97
N ALA A 269 -4.40 -3.49 -0.10
CA ALA A 269 -4.63 -2.57 0.99
C ALA A 269 -5.06 -3.30 2.25
N GLY A 270 -4.82 -2.68 3.41
CA GLY A 270 -5.14 -3.24 4.71
C GLY A 270 -4.53 -2.42 5.84
N ARG A 271 -4.53 -2.99 7.04
CA ARG A 271 -4.14 -2.29 8.28
C ARG A 271 -2.73 -2.64 8.66
N ALA A 272 -1.84 -1.66 8.65
CA ALA A 272 -0.46 -1.84 9.10
C ALA A 272 -0.33 -1.28 10.52
N ASN A 273 -0.07 -2.13 11.52
CA ASN A 273 0.16 -1.64 12.88
C ASN A 273 1.35 -0.68 12.89
N THR A 274 1.15 0.53 13.43
CA THR A 274 2.12 1.61 13.28
C THR A 274 3.41 1.33 14.04
N THR A 275 3.33 0.67 15.19
CA THR A 275 4.51 0.24 15.96
C THR A 275 5.32 -0.78 15.18
N GLU A 276 4.67 -1.81 14.63
CA GLU A 276 5.33 -2.84 13.80
C GLU A 276 5.96 -2.22 12.54
N LEU A 277 5.25 -1.31 11.87
CA LEU A 277 5.72 -0.65 10.65
C LEU A 277 6.94 0.24 10.92
N VAL A 278 6.90 1.08 11.95
CA VAL A 278 8.04 1.94 12.33
C VAL A 278 9.24 1.09 12.78
N ALA A 279 9.01 -0.02 13.47
CA ALA A 279 10.06 -0.97 13.83
C ALA A 279 10.70 -1.60 12.58
N SER A 280 9.88 -2.03 11.61
CA SER A 280 10.32 -2.59 10.33
C SER A 280 11.25 -1.63 9.59
N ILE A 281 10.85 -0.35 9.46
CA ILE A 281 11.66 0.70 8.81
C ILE A 281 12.95 0.95 9.58
N GLY A 282 12.89 0.93 10.91
CA GLY A 282 14.06 1.12 11.77
C GLY A 282 15.21 0.17 11.42
N GLN A 283 14.90 -1.04 10.93
CA GLN A 283 15.89 -2.06 10.57
C GLN A 283 16.62 -1.79 9.25
N ILE A 284 16.20 -0.79 8.46
CA ILE A 284 16.77 -0.52 7.13
C ILE A 284 18.20 -0.02 7.26
N GLU A 285 19.11 -0.66 6.54
CA GLU A 285 20.49 -0.19 6.38
C GLU A 285 20.57 0.85 5.27
N THR A 286 21.17 2.00 5.57
CA THR A 286 21.42 3.08 4.62
C THR A 286 22.93 3.35 4.54
N PRO A 287 23.41 4.14 3.56
CA PRO A 287 24.79 4.64 3.56
C PRO A 287 25.20 5.40 4.82
N LEU A 288 24.24 5.87 5.62
CA LEU A 288 24.45 6.60 6.88
C LEU A 288 24.38 5.69 8.13
N GLY A 289 24.11 4.39 7.94
CA GLY A 289 23.86 3.42 9.01
C GLY A 289 22.41 2.94 9.06
N THR A 290 22.08 2.15 10.08
CA THR A 290 20.72 1.63 10.30
C THR A 290 19.77 2.73 10.80
N VAL A 291 18.57 2.82 10.22
CA VAL A 291 17.61 3.92 10.45
C VAL A 291 17.26 4.11 11.94
N CYS A 292 17.14 3.05 12.73
CA CYS A 292 16.80 3.15 14.15
C CYS A 292 17.88 3.82 15.03
N TYR A 293 19.11 4.00 14.53
CA TYR A 293 20.14 4.79 15.20
C TYR A 293 20.19 6.25 14.71
N ALA A 294 19.35 6.62 13.74
CA ALA A 294 19.27 8.01 13.29
C ALA A 294 18.72 8.91 14.42
N PRO A 295 19.30 10.12 14.64
CA PRO A 295 18.85 11.02 15.70
C PRO A 295 17.37 11.43 15.60
N THR A 296 16.77 11.34 14.42
CA THR A 296 15.37 11.70 14.17
C THR A 296 14.40 10.53 14.34
N TYR A 297 14.88 9.29 14.48
CA TYR A 297 14.04 8.09 14.47
C TYR A 297 12.89 8.14 15.49
N GLU A 298 13.17 8.49 16.74
CA GLU A 298 12.14 8.61 17.79
C GLU A 298 11.09 9.68 17.46
N SER A 299 11.55 10.87 17.04
CA SER A 299 10.64 11.98 16.71
C SER A 299 9.75 11.64 15.52
N THR A 300 10.30 11.00 14.50
CA THR A 300 9.53 10.67 13.30
C THR A 300 8.61 9.48 13.54
N GLY A 301 9.04 8.50 14.34
CA GLY A 301 8.17 7.43 14.81
C GLY A 301 7.00 7.95 15.65
N SER A 302 7.24 8.94 16.51
CA SER A 302 6.17 9.61 17.27
C SER A 302 5.18 10.34 16.37
N SER A 303 5.68 11.03 15.33
CA SER A 303 4.82 11.64 14.31
C SER A 303 3.98 10.60 13.56
N ALA A 304 4.57 9.45 13.21
CA ALA A 304 3.84 8.35 12.61
C ALA A 304 2.74 7.80 13.54
N CYS A 305 3.04 7.57 14.82
CA CYS A 305 2.04 7.16 15.80
C CYS A 305 0.87 8.16 15.91
N ASN A 306 1.14 9.45 15.79
CA ASN A 306 0.10 10.49 15.84
C ASN A 306 -0.74 10.57 14.57
N ALA A 307 -0.22 10.04 13.46
CA ALA A 307 -0.89 9.97 12.17
C ALA A 307 -1.65 8.65 11.95
N SER A 308 -1.62 7.73 12.92
CA SER A 308 -2.42 6.51 12.85
C SER A 308 -3.90 6.85 12.76
N ASP A 309 -4.61 6.15 11.89
CA ASP A 309 -5.95 6.51 11.41
C ASP A 309 -6.97 5.38 11.54
N LEU A 310 -6.52 4.17 11.83
CA LEU A 310 -7.37 3.01 12.06
C LEU A 310 -6.95 2.26 13.32
N PRO A 311 -7.87 1.54 13.99
CA PRO A 311 -7.49 0.51 14.94
C PRO A 311 -6.92 -0.71 14.19
N ALA A 312 -6.07 -1.50 14.85
CA ALA A 312 -5.47 -2.69 14.27
C ALA A 312 -6.49 -3.77 13.91
N SER A 313 -7.61 -3.83 14.65
CA SER A 313 -8.70 -4.77 14.40
C SER A 313 -9.94 -4.06 13.85
N PRO A 314 -10.54 -4.54 12.75
CA PRO A 314 -11.83 -4.04 12.27
C PRO A 314 -12.97 -4.18 13.28
N ALA A 315 -12.86 -5.14 14.22
CA ALA A 315 -13.87 -5.30 15.28
C ALA A 315 -13.92 -4.10 16.25
N GLU A 316 -12.90 -3.26 16.24
CA GLU A 316 -12.78 -2.07 17.08
C GLU A 316 -13.23 -0.78 16.35
N ASP A 317 -13.58 -0.87 15.07
CA ASP A 317 -14.03 0.28 14.30
C ASP A 317 -15.30 0.90 14.90
N GLY A 318 -15.27 2.21 15.12
CA GLY A 318 -16.33 3.01 15.73
C GLY A 318 -16.64 2.67 17.19
N THR A 319 -15.75 1.94 17.87
CA THR A 319 -15.88 1.62 19.31
C THR A 319 -15.15 2.62 20.21
N ALA A 320 -14.67 3.73 19.63
CA ALA A 320 -13.79 4.71 20.27
C ALA A 320 -12.42 4.15 20.71
N ALA A 321 -12.03 2.99 20.20
CA ALA A 321 -10.67 2.45 20.34
C ALA A 321 -9.61 3.44 19.83
N ALA A 322 -8.37 3.31 20.29
CA ALA A 322 -7.27 4.15 19.84
C ALA A 322 -6.90 3.82 18.38
N CYS A 323 -6.56 4.84 17.59
CA CYS A 323 -5.94 4.62 16.29
C CYS A 323 -4.47 4.20 16.51
N ASP A 324 -4.13 2.95 16.22
CA ASP A 324 -2.78 2.37 16.42
C ASP A 324 -2.20 1.76 15.14
N SER A 325 -2.92 1.90 14.03
CA SER A 325 -2.58 1.37 12.73
C SER A 325 -2.79 2.41 11.64
N PHE A 326 -2.08 2.21 10.54
CA PHE A 326 -2.32 2.93 9.30
C PHE A 326 -3.23 2.15 8.37
N SER A 327 -4.16 2.86 7.73
CA SER A 327 -4.65 2.49 6.41
C SER A 327 -3.47 2.54 5.43
N MET A 328 -3.13 1.39 4.86
CA MET A 328 -2.04 1.28 3.90
C MET A 328 -2.55 0.65 2.64
N ALA A 329 -2.19 1.27 1.51
CA ALA A 329 -2.44 0.71 0.20
C ALA A 329 -1.22 0.89 -0.71
N MET A 330 -1.06 -0.05 -1.64
CA MET A 330 -0.04 0.02 -2.68
C MET A 330 -0.55 -0.65 -3.94
N ARG A 331 -0.11 -0.12 -5.07
CA ARG A 331 -0.26 -0.76 -6.36
C ARG A 331 0.96 -1.64 -6.62
N LEU A 332 0.69 -2.84 -7.10
CA LEU A 332 1.64 -3.86 -7.47
C LEU A 332 1.50 -4.09 -8.96
N LYS A 333 2.60 -3.95 -9.69
CA LYS A 333 2.68 -4.37 -11.08
C LYS A 333 3.15 -5.80 -11.12
N LEU A 334 2.40 -6.68 -11.77
CA LEU A 334 2.74 -8.10 -11.84
C LEU A 334 3.03 -8.56 -13.26
N ILE A 335 3.88 -9.57 -13.37
CA ILE A 335 4.21 -10.24 -14.63
C ILE A 335 3.93 -11.74 -14.54
N PRO A 336 3.57 -12.41 -15.63
CA PRO A 336 3.44 -13.87 -15.64
C PRO A 336 4.74 -14.56 -15.21
N ALA A 337 4.60 -15.60 -14.40
CA ALA A 337 5.71 -16.34 -13.81
C ALA A 337 5.40 -17.85 -13.75
N THR A 338 6.37 -18.64 -13.30
CA THR A 338 6.15 -20.01 -12.86
C THR A 338 6.67 -20.20 -11.45
N LEU A 339 6.13 -21.20 -10.74
CA LEU A 339 6.66 -21.56 -9.43
C LEU A 339 8.05 -22.19 -9.58
N GLY A 340 8.96 -21.79 -8.71
CA GLY A 340 10.28 -22.38 -8.56
C GLY A 340 10.36 -23.30 -7.35
N ASN A 341 11.59 -23.66 -7.00
CA ASN A 341 11.86 -24.50 -5.84
C ASN A 341 11.44 -23.80 -4.55
N SER A 342 11.00 -24.58 -3.57
CA SER A 342 10.83 -24.08 -2.22
C SER A 342 12.16 -23.57 -1.67
N ALA A 343 12.14 -22.38 -1.09
CA ALA A 343 13.31 -21.74 -0.49
C ALA A 343 12.98 -21.28 0.93
N SER A 344 13.98 -21.31 1.81
CA SER A 344 13.87 -20.66 3.11
C SER A 344 13.85 -19.15 2.91
N ILE A 345 12.86 -18.48 3.49
CA ILE A 345 12.90 -17.03 3.64
C ILE A 345 13.94 -16.73 4.74
N PRO A 346 14.94 -15.86 4.49
CA PRO A 346 15.93 -15.49 5.49
C PRO A 346 15.27 -15.12 6.82
N THR A 347 15.78 -15.67 7.92
CA THR A 347 15.25 -15.39 9.25
C THR A 347 15.68 -14.00 9.75
N VAL A 348 14.79 -13.38 10.52
CA VAL A 348 14.93 -12.06 11.14
C VAL A 348 16.24 -11.93 11.95
N PHE A 349 17.04 -10.89 11.68
CA PHE A 349 18.09 -10.40 12.59
C PHE A 349 17.70 -8.99 13.08
N ASP A 350 17.60 -8.82 14.41
CA ASP A 350 17.29 -7.51 15.00
C ASP A 350 18.55 -6.61 15.02
N ARG A 351 18.67 -5.73 14.03
CA ARG A 351 19.74 -4.72 13.92
C ARG A 351 19.57 -3.57 14.90
N CYS A 352 18.34 -3.38 15.38
CA CYS A 352 17.98 -2.34 16.33
C CYS A 352 18.05 -2.79 17.79
N ASN A 353 18.75 -3.89 18.06
CA ASN A 353 18.97 -4.34 19.43
C ASN A 353 19.74 -3.25 20.23
N GLY A 354 19.05 -2.62 21.18
CA GLY A 354 19.57 -1.51 21.98
C GLY A 354 19.28 -0.12 21.43
N ALA A 355 18.66 0.00 20.26
CA ALA A 355 18.12 1.26 19.76
C ALA A 355 16.85 1.67 20.55
N PRO A 356 16.50 2.96 20.56
CA PRO A 356 15.23 3.40 21.10
C PRO A 356 14.04 2.70 20.44
N LYS A 357 13.05 2.34 21.25
CA LYS A 357 11.82 1.71 20.77
C LYS A 357 10.73 2.76 20.66
N VAL A 358 10.13 2.86 19.48
CA VAL A 358 8.90 3.62 19.26
C VAL A 358 7.74 2.68 19.59
N VAL A 359 6.83 3.12 20.46
CA VAL A 359 5.61 2.38 20.80
C VAL A 359 4.43 3.33 20.67
N CYS A 360 3.50 2.99 19.79
CA CYS A 360 2.24 3.70 19.65
C CYS A 360 1.25 3.12 20.66
N ASN A 361 0.96 3.87 21.72
CA ASN A 361 -0.07 3.52 22.72
C ASN A 361 -1.43 4.13 22.41
#